data_AF-M7ZZV4-F1
#
_entry.id   AF-M7ZZV4-F1
#
_cell.length_a   1.000
_cell.length_b   1.000
_cell.length_c   1.000
_cell.angle_alpha   90.00
_cell.angle_beta   90.00
_cell.angle_gamma   90.00
#
_symmetry.space_group_name_H-M   'P 1'
#
loop_
_entity.id
_entity.type
_entity.pdbx_description
1 polymer ?
#
loop_
_entity_poly.entity_id
_entity_poly.type
_entity_poly.pdbx_seq_one_letter_code
_entity_poly.pdbx_strand_id
1 'polypeptide(L)' 'MDREEVTKFLGQVPLLQCLPGSSIRRIAEAVQVKHYEPGDYIAREGEPVDGLCIILDG' A
#
# COMPACT_ATOMS: atom_id res chain seq x y z
N MET A 1 6.03 0.03 10.51
CA MET A 1 7.10 -0.12 9.50
C MET A 1 7.82 1.19 9.32
N ASP A 2 9.12 1.14 9.11
CA ASP A 2 9.90 2.29 8.65
C ASP A 2 9.58 2.56 7.17
N ARG A 3 9.70 3.82 6.74
CA ARG A 3 9.56 4.27 5.36
C ARG A 3 10.50 3.52 4.41
N GLU A 4 11.70 3.17 4.88
CA GLU A 4 12.64 2.39 4.05
C GLU A 4 12.12 0.97 3.76
N GLU A 5 11.47 0.34 4.74
CA GLU A 5 10.84 -0.97 4.58
C GLU A 5 9.65 -0.90 3.63
N VAL A 6 8.81 0.14 3.75
CA VAL A 6 7.69 0.39 2.83
C VAL A 6 8.20 0.56 1.40
N THR A 7 9.28 1.32 1.20
CA THR A 7 9.87 1.52 -0.14
C THR A 7 10.38 0.21 -0.74
N LYS A 8 11.04 -0.63 0.07
CA LYS A 8 11.51 -1.97 -0.34
C LYS A 8 10.34 -2.88 -0.72
N PHE A 9 9.30 -2.91 0.11
CA PHE A 9 8.08 -3.68 -0.15
C PHE A 9 7.40 -3.24 -1.46
N LEU A 10 7.18 -1.94 -1.65
CA LEU A 10 6.56 -1.41 -2.86
C LEU A 10 7.36 -1.75 -4.13
N GLY A 11 8.70 -1.84 -4.04
CA GLY A 11 9.54 -2.29 -5.15
C GLY A 11 9.37 -3.78 -5.51
N GLN A 12 8.85 -4.60 -4.58
CA GLN A 12 8.54 -6.01 -4.82
C GLN A 12 7.15 -6.22 -5.43
N VAL A 13 6.26 -5.22 -5.39
CA VAL A 13 4.91 -5.31 -5.95
C VAL A 13 4.98 -5.27 -7.48
N PRO A 14 4.59 -6.35 -8.21
CA PRO A 14 4.75 -6.42 -9.67
C PRO A 14 4.07 -5.28 -10.42
N LEU A 15 2.91 -4.81 -9.93
CA LEU A 15 2.18 -3.69 -10.52
C LEU A 15 2.99 -2.38 -10.53
N LEU A 16 3.86 -2.19 -9.53
CA LEU A 16 4.63 -0.97 -9.36
C LEU A 16 6.02 -1.05 -9.99
N GLN A 17 6.51 -2.25 -10.33
CA GLN A 17 7.84 -2.45 -10.93
C GLN A 17 8.04 -1.76 -12.28
N CYS A 18 6.95 -1.40 -12.98
CA CYS A 18 7.01 -0.60 -14.20
C CYS A 18 7.39 0.86 -13.95
N LEU A 19 7.43 1.31 -12.69
CA LEU A 19 7.72 2.70 -12.33
C LEU A 19 9.21 2.88 -11.97
N PRO A 20 9.81 4.05 -12.30
CA PRO A 20 11.15 4.38 -11.83
C PRO A 20 11.23 4.39 -10.29
N GLY A 21 12.38 4.04 -9.73
CA GLY A 21 12.57 4.00 -8.27
C GLY A 21 12.28 5.33 -7.56
N SER A 22 12.45 6.47 -8.24
CA SER A 22 12.04 7.79 -7.72
C SER A 22 10.53 7.92 -7.53
N SER A 23 9.73 7.30 -8.40
CA SER A 23 8.27 7.28 -8.29
C SER A 23 7.83 6.38 -7.15
N ILE A 24 8.47 5.22 -6.97
CA ILE A 24 8.23 4.33 -5.81
C ILE A 24 8.51 5.07 -4.51
N ARG A 25 9.62 5.81 -4.42
CA ARG A 25 9.96 6.58 -3.23
C ARG A 25 8.94 7.68 -2.91
N ARG A 26 8.34 8.28 -3.93
CA ARG A 26 7.24 9.26 -3.77
C ARG A 26 5.95 8.60 -3.33
N ILE A 27 5.62 7.42 -3.86
CA ILE A 27 4.46 6.64 -3.40
C ILE A 27 4.65 6.30 -1.93
N ALA A 28 5.85 5.83 -1.54
CA ALA A 28 6.18 5.50 -0.15
C ALA A 28 6.02 6.68 0.83
N GLU A 29 6.08 7.94 0.36
CA GLU A 29 5.79 9.13 1.19
C GLU A 29 4.30 9.30 1.48
N ALA A 30 3.43 8.82 0.59
CA ALA A 30 1.98 8.95 0.69
C ALA A 30 1.31 7.71 1.32
N VAL A 31 2.01 6.57 1.40
CA VAL A 31 1.46 5.34 1.96
C VAL A 31 1.15 5.49 3.44
N GLN A 32 -0.02 5.02 3.85
CA GLN A 32 -0.45 4.92 5.23
C GLN A 32 -0.58 3.44 5.60
N VAL A 33 0.15 3.02 6.63
CA VAL A 33 0.03 1.65 7.17
C VAL A 33 -1.18 1.61 8.09
N LYS A 34 -2.14 0.72 7.80
CA LYS A 34 -3.34 0.49 8.60
C LYS A 34 -3.38 -0.97 9.02
N HIS A 35 -3.78 -1.22 10.27
CA HIS A 35 -4.05 -2.55 10.80
C HIS A 35 -5.56 -2.72 10.89
N TYR A 36 -6.03 -3.92 10.58
CA TYR A 36 -7.44 -4.30 10.62
C TYR A 36 -7.56 -5.54 11.50
N GLU A 37 -8.55 -5.53 12.38
CA GLU A 37 -8.83 -6.66 13.26
C GLU A 37 -9.72 -7.70 12.55
N PRO A 38 -9.74 -8.96 13.02
CA PRO A 38 -10.67 -9.95 12.50
C PRO A 38 -12.12 -9.46 12.57
N GLY A 39 -12.77 -9.36 11.41
CA GLY A 39 -14.14 -8.86 11.27
C GLY A 39 -14.25 -7.41 10.78
N ASP A 40 -13.14 -6.68 10.67
CA ASP A 40 -13.11 -5.36 10.04
C ASP A 40 -13.32 -5.44 8.53
N TYR A 41 -13.92 -4.39 7.96
CA TYR A 41 -14.15 -4.25 6.53
C TYR A 41 -13.15 -3.25 5.95
N ILE A 42 -12.32 -3.68 5.00
CA ILE A 42 -11.35 -2.81 4.29
C ILE A 42 -12.06 -1.94 3.24
N ALA A 43 -13.03 -2.50 2.54
CA ALA A 43 -13.86 -1.80 1.57
C ALA A 43 -15.27 -2.43 1.55
N ARG A 44 -16.27 -1.64 1.16
CA ARG A 44 -17.66 -2.08 0.99
C ARG A 44 -18.13 -1.80 -0.43
N GLU A 45 -18.87 -2.74 -1.00
CA GLU A 45 -19.46 -2.55 -2.32
C GLU A 45 -20.44 -1.38 -2.31
N GLY A 46 -20.33 -0.51 -3.31
CA GLY A 46 -21.14 0.71 -3.43
C GLY A 46 -20.62 1.90 -2.65
N GLU A 47 -19.61 1.73 -1.79
CA GLU A 47 -18.92 2.86 -1.15
C GLU A 47 -17.74 3.33 -2.02
N PRO A 48 -17.55 4.66 -2.17
CA PRO A 48 -16.38 5.18 -2.86
C PRO A 48 -15.12 4.78 -2.09
N VAL A 49 -14.14 4.25 -2.80
CA VAL A 49 -12.81 3.97 -2.25
C VAL A 49 -11.85 5.02 -2.78
N ASP A 50 -11.22 5.77 -1.87
CA ASP A 50 -10.34 6.88 -2.21
C ASP A 50 -8.91 6.45 -2.59
N GLY A 51 -8.68 5.15 -2.87
CA GLY A 51 -7.34 4.68 -3.22
C GLY A 51 -7.17 3.17 -3.34
N LEU A 52 -5.90 2.77 -3.28
CA LEU A 52 -5.43 1.39 -3.39
C LEU A 52 -4.93 0.90 -2.03
N CYS A 53 -5.35 -0.30 -1.63
CA CYS A 53 -4.77 -1.02 -0.49
C CYS A 53 -3.93 -2.19 -1.00
N ILE A 54 -2.77 -2.40 -0.37
CA ILE A 54 -1.89 -3.55 -0.62
C ILE A 54 -1.76 -4.29 0.71
N ILE A 55 -2.05 -5.59 0.70
CA ILE A 55 -1.93 -6.43 1.90
C ILE A 55 -0.45 -6.74 2.11
N LEU A 56 0.03 -6.44 3.31
CA LEU A 56 1.41 -6.72 3.72
C LEU A 56 1.51 -8.06 4.45
N ASP A 57 0.59 -8.28 5.39
CA ASP A 57 0.54 -9.41 6.30
C ASP A 57 -0.94 -9.65 6.67
N GLY A 58 -1.33 -10.90 6.94
CA GLY A 58 -2.72 -11.28 7.20
C GLY A 58 -2.90 -12.74 7.54
#